data_AF-A0A526YRB8-F1
#
_entry.id   AF-A0A526YRB8-F1
#
_cell.length_a   1.000
_cell.length_b   1.000
_cell.length_c   1.000
_cell.angle_alpha   90.00
_cell.angle_beta   90.00
_cell.angle_gamma   90.00
#
_symmetry.space_group_name_H-M   'P 1'
#
loop_
_entity.id
_entity.type
_entity.pdbx_description
1 polymer ?
#
loop_
_entity_poly.entity_id
_entity_poly.type
_entity_poly.pdbx_seq_one_letter_code
_entity_poly.pdbx_strand_id
1 'polypeptide(L)' 'MRALLLIPLALAGLCQPARAGDISSAYTDLDWKKDCVTYAQAEEGDGDWASLVCSGYRGYPVLVAYDDARESLFY' A
#
# COMPACT_ATOMS: atom_id res chain seq x y z
N MET A 1 22.07 49.28 -13.03
CA MET A 1 22.98 48.38 -12.28
C MET A 1 22.23 47.37 -11.42
N ARG A 2 21.30 47.77 -10.53
CA ARG A 2 20.48 46.83 -9.71
C ARG A 2 19.73 45.76 -10.52
N ALA A 3 19.10 46.14 -11.64
CA ALA A 3 18.35 45.21 -12.48
C ALA A 3 19.23 44.12 -13.12
N LEU A 4 20.50 44.43 -13.44
CA LEU A 4 21.43 43.44 -14.02
C LEU A 4 21.82 42.32 -13.05
N LEU A 5 21.74 42.57 -11.73
CA LEU A 5 22.02 41.56 -10.70
C LEU A 5 20.80 40.72 -10.32
N LEU A 6 19.59 41.25 -10.53
CA LEU A 6 18.34 40.56 -10.15
C LEU A 6 17.94 39.48 -11.16
N ILE A 7 18.25 39.68 -12.44
CA ILE A 7 17.95 38.73 -13.52
C ILE A 7 18.68 37.39 -13.34
N PRO A 8 20.01 37.33 -13.14
CA PRO A 8 20.70 36.05 -12.93
C PRO A 8 20.30 35.36 -11.62
N LEU A 9 19.95 36.13 -10.59
CA LEU A 9 19.49 35.60 -9.31
C LEU A 9 18.11 34.93 -9.45
N ALA A 10 17.20 35.52 -10.23
CA ALA A 10 15.92 34.91 -10.56
C ALA A 10 16.09 33.64 -11.41
N LEU A 11 17.02 33.66 -12.37
CA LEU A 11 17.31 32.50 -13.22
C LEU A 11 17.87 31.31 -12.41
N ALA A 12 18.72 31.57 -11.41
CA ALA A 12 19.25 30.53 -10.53
C ALA A 12 18.16 29.82 -9.70
N GLY A 13 17.07 30.52 -9.37
CA GLY A 13 15.92 29.94 -8.67
C GLY A 13 15.14 28.91 -9.49
N LEU A 14 15.25 28.94 -10.82
CA LEU A 14 14.59 27.99 -11.73
C LEU A 14 15.41 26.70 -11.94
N CYS A 15 16.68 26.67 -11.53
CA CYS A 15 17.58 25.53 -11.65
C CYS A 15 17.55 24.60 -10.42
N GLN A 16 16.39 24.39 -9.80
CA GLN A 16 16.28 23.46 -8.67
C GLN A 16 16.46 22.01 -9.17
N PRO A 17 17.25 21.17 -8.48
CA PRO A 17 17.29 19.74 -8.80
C PRO A 17 15.90 19.13 -8.59
N ALA A 18 15.42 18.37 -9.57
CA ALA A 18 14.25 17.52 -9.39
C ALA A 18 14.58 16.46 -8.34
N ARG A 19 14.28 16.75 -7.07
CA ARG A 19 14.38 15.75 -6.01
C ARG A 19 13.21 14.80 -6.20
N ALA A 20 13.47 13.61 -6.73
CA ALA A 20 12.55 12.51 -6.54
C ALA A 20 12.38 12.35 -5.02
N GLY A 21 11.14 12.32 -4.53
CA GLY A 21 10.90 11.96 -3.14
C GLY A 21 11.54 10.62 -2.84
N ASP A 22 11.98 10.41 -1.59
CA ASP A 22 12.60 9.15 -1.20
C ASP A 22 11.70 7.98 -1.61
N ILE A 23 12.24 7.03 -2.38
CA ILE A 23 11.51 5.81 -2.74
C ILE A 23 11.43 4.97 -1.46
N SER A 24 10.24 4.90 -0.88
CA SER A 24 9.95 4.08 0.28
C SER A 24 9.05 2.93 -0.11
N SER A 25 9.47 1.69 0.19
CA SER A 25 8.61 0.52 0.12
C SER A 25 7.99 0.31 1.49
N ALA A 26 6.66 0.44 1.57
CA ALA A 26 5.91 0.09 2.78
C ALA A 26 5.22 -1.26 2.55
N TYR A 27 5.49 -2.21 3.44
CA TYR A 27 4.86 -3.51 3.45
C TYR A 27 3.89 -3.59 4.63
N THR A 28 2.86 -4.40 4.51
CA THR A 28 1.92 -4.67 5.59
C THR A 28 1.90 -6.17 5.82
N ASP A 29 2.21 -6.56 7.04
CA ASP A 29 2.01 -7.93 7.50
C ASP A 29 0.53 -8.09 7.83
N LEU A 30 -0.11 -9.11 7.28
CA LEU A 30 -1.50 -9.44 7.57
C LEU A 30 -1.52 -10.63 8.54
N ASP A 31 -1.87 -10.40 9.81
CA ASP A 31 -2.09 -11.47 10.78
C ASP A 31 -3.59 -11.81 10.80
N TRP A 32 -3.97 -12.92 10.18
CA TRP A 32 -5.37 -13.34 10.06
C TRP A 32 -6.10 -13.51 11.40
N LYS A 33 -5.37 -13.67 12.51
CA LYS A 33 -5.96 -13.77 13.86
C LYS A 33 -6.26 -12.42 14.50
N LYS A 34 -5.64 -11.33 14.01
CA LYS A 34 -5.72 -10.00 14.62
C LYS A 34 -6.32 -8.95 13.71
N ASP A 35 -5.96 -9.00 12.43
CA ASP A 35 -6.20 -7.92 11.48
C ASP A 35 -7.38 -8.21 10.55
N CYS A 36 -7.97 -9.40 10.66
CA CYS A 36 -8.95 -9.90 9.70
C CYS A 36 -10.26 -10.38 10.35
N VAL A 37 -11.34 -10.29 9.56
CA VAL A 37 -12.66 -10.83 9.86
C VAL A 37 -12.99 -11.89 8.81
N THR A 38 -13.24 -13.11 9.23
CA THR A 38 -13.77 -14.18 8.37
C THR A 38 -15.26 -13.90 8.12
N TYR A 39 -15.64 -13.79 6.84
CA TYR A 39 -17.04 -13.54 6.46
C TYR A 39 -17.69 -14.72 5.72
N ALA A 40 -16.90 -15.68 5.25
CA ALA A 40 -17.38 -16.95 4.73
C ALA A 40 -16.32 -18.03 4.99
N GLN A 41 -16.76 -19.27 5.24
CA GLN A 41 -15.89 -20.42 5.46
C GLN A 41 -16.62 -21.72 5.14
N ALA A 42 -15.85 -22.79 4.96
CA ALA A 42 -16.38 -24.14 4.77
C ALA A 42 -17.25 -24.59 5.94
N GLU A 43 -18.32 -25.31 5.61
CA GLU A 43 -19.12 -26.09 6.55
C GLU A 43 -18.44 -27.43 6.86
N GLU A 44 -18.96 -28.16 7.85
CA GLU A 44 -18.42 -29.47 8.23
C GLU A 44 -18.50 -30.46 7.04
N GLY A 45 -17.33 -30.91 6.57
CA GLY A 45 -17.21 -31.85 5.46
C GLY A 45 -16.97 -31.22 4.08
N ASP A 46 -17.03 -29.88 3.98
CA ASP A 46 -16.90 -29.15 2.71
C ASP A 46 -15.47 -28.62 2.45
N GLY A 47 -14.48 -29.13 3.20
CA GLY A 47 -13.07 -28.74 3.07
C GLY A 47 -12.62 -27.72 4.13
N ASP A 48 -11.63 -26.91 3.79
CA ASP A 48 -10.99 -25.95 4.72
C ASP A 48 -10.94 -24.51 4.17
N TRP A 49 -11.70 -24.20 3.11
CA TRP A 49 -11.69 -22.88 2.50
C TRP A 49 -12.24 -21.78 3.43
N ALA A 50 -11.72 -20.56 3.28
CA ALA A 50 -12.16 -19.40 4.03
C ALA A 50 -12.00 -18.11 3.21
N SER A 51 -12.90 -17.15 3.44
CA SER A 51 -12.83 -15.80 2.89
C SER A 51 -12.78 -14.78 4.02
N LEU A 52 -11.75 -13.94 3.99
CA LEU A 52 -11.45 -12.96 5.02
C LEU A 52 -11.34 -11.56 4.42
N VAL A 53 -11.68 -10.56 5.24
CA VAL A 53 -11.36 -9.15 5.01
C VAL A 53 -10.31 -8.74 6.03
N CYS A 54 -9.18 -8.24 5.56
CA CYS A 54 -8.07 -7.79 6.41
C CYS A 54 -7.88 -6.27 6.32
N SER A 55 -7.48 -5.65 7.43
CA SER A 55 -7.05 -4.24 7.45
C SER A 55 -5.62 -4.12 6.92
N GLY A 56 -5.49 -3.84 5.63
CA GLY A 56 -4.21 -3.63 4.96
C GLY A 56 -3.58 -2.26 5.23
N TYR A 57 -2.69 -1.84 4.32
CA TYR A 57 -1.94 -0.59 4.48
C TYR A 57 -2.88 0.62 4.69
N ARG A 58 -2.70 1.31 5.82
CA ARG A 58 -3.56 2.45 6.23
C ARG A 58 -5.05 2.11 6.31
N GLY A 59 -5.39 0.85 6.56
CA GLY A 59 -6.77 0.38 6.65
C GLY A 59 -7.44 0.10 5.30
N TYR A 60 -6.70 0.09 4.19
CA TYR A 60 -7.25 -0.37 2.91
C TYR A 60 -7.65 -1.85 3.02
N PRO A 61 -8.89 -2.22 2.63
CA PRO A 61 -9.34 -3.59 2.77
C PRO A 61 -8.58 -4.50 1.80
N VAL A 62 -8.07 -5.61 2.31
CA VAL A 62 -7.50 -6.69 1.49
C VAL A 62 -8.41 -7.90 1.63
N LEU A 63 -8.93 -8.38 0.50
CA LEU A 63 -9.72 -9.61 0.45
C LEU A 63 -8.74 -10.78 0.35
N VAL A 64 -8.84 -11.71 1.28
CA VAL A 64 -8.03 -12.94 1.30
C VAL A 64 -8.98 -14.12 1.07
N ALA A 65 -8.75 -14.85 -0.02
CA ALA A 65 -9.41 -16.12 -0.28
C ALA A 65 -8.40 -17.25 -0.05
N TYR A 66 -8.69 -18.11 0.91
CA TYR A 66 -7.95 -19.33 1.19
C TYR A 66 -8.75 -20.52 0.66
N ASP A 67 -8.13 -21.33 -0.21
CA ASP A 67 -8.66 -22.60 -0.69
C ASP A 67 -7.52 -23.46 -1.23
N ASP A 68 -7.63 -24.79 -1.11
CA ASP A 68 -6.64 -25.77 -1.56
C ASP A 68 -5.20 -25.39 -1.18
N ALA A 69 -5.01 -25.10 0.11
CA ALA A 69 -3.75 -24.68 0.73
C ALA A 69 -3.07 -23.46 0.08
N ARG A 70 -3.85 -22.58 -0.56
CA ARG A 70 -3.35 -21.40 -1.27
C ARG A 70 -4.12 -20.16 -0.85
N GLU A 71 -3.39 -19.05 -0.77
CA GLU A 71 -3.92 -17.74 -0.44
C GLU A 71 -3.93 -16.86 -1.71
N SER A 72 -5.09 -16.33 -2.07
CA SER A 72 -5.25 -15.32 -3.12
C SER A 72 -5.62 -13.98 -2.49
N LEU A 73 -4.93 -12.91 -2.90
CA LEU A 73 -5.10 -11.57 -2.35
C LEU A 73 -5.65 -10.61 -3.41
N PHE A 74 -6.63 -9.80 -3.01
CA PHE A 74 -7.21 -8.73 -3.83
C PHE A 74 -7.19 -7.40 -3.05
N TYR A 75 -6.78 -6.31 -3.72
CA TYR A 75 -6.52 -4.99 -3.13
C TYR A 75 -7.44 -3.91 -3.74
#